data_AF-A0A9E3EBN1-F1
#
_entry.id   AF-A0A9E3EBN1-F1
#
_cell.length_a   1.000
_cell.length_b   1.000
_cell.length_c   1.000
_cell.angle_alpha   90.00
_cell.angle_beta   90.00
_cell.angle_gamma   90.00
#
_symmetry.space_group_name_H-M   'P 1'
#
loop_
_entity.id
_entity.type
_entity.pdbx_description
1 polymer ?
#
loop_
_entity_poly.entity_id
_entity_poly.type
_entity_poly.pdbx_seq_one_letter_code
_entity_poly.pdbx_strand_id
1 'polypeptide(L)' 'MVMGPTCGLTLADLGAEVIKVEPLEGDNTRRLDHAGAGFYPVFNRNKKSFAVDLKHP' A
#
# COMPACT_ATOMS: atom_id res chain seq x y z
N MET A 1 -1.52 7.86 4.00
CA MET A 1 -2.96 7.50 4.21
C MET A 1 -3.01 6.16 4.93
N VAL A 2 -3.82 6.03 5.99
CA VAL A 2 -3.89 4.80 6.81
C VAL A 2 -5.21 4.05 6.62
N MET A 3 -6.35 4.75 6.66
CA MET A 3 -7.67 4.10 6.69
C MET A 3 -7.96 3.20 5.47
N GLY A 4 -7.62 3.64 4.25
CA GLY A 4 -7.81 2.83 3.04
C GLY A 4 -6.97 1.54 3.05
N PRO A 5 -5.65 1.62 3.23
CA PRO A 5 -4.80 0.44 3.37
C PRO A 5 -5.22 -0.53 4.49
N THR A 6 -5.78 -0.07 5.61
CA THR A 6 -6.23 -0.98 6.69
C THR A 6 -7.27 -2.00 6.21
N CYS A 7 -8.25 -1.60 5.40
CA CYS A 7 -9.25 -2.54 4.88
C CYS A 7 -8.61 -3.66 4.04
N GLY A 8 -7.75 -3.28 3.08
CA GLY A 8 -7.02 -4.26 2.27
C GLY A 8 -6.07 -5.12 3.09
N LEU A 9 -5.52 -4.60 4.20
CA LEU A 9 -4.69 -5.38 5.10
C LEU A 9 -5.53 -6.47 5.78
N THR A 10 -6.70 -6.12 6.32
CA THR A 10 -7.60 -7.11 6.93
C THR A 10 -7.96 -8.23 5.95
N LEU A 11 -8.26 -7.89 4.69
CA LEU A 11 -8.55 -8.90 3.67
C LEU A 11 -7.33 -9.79 3.37
N ALA A 12 -6.13 -9.20 3.25
CA ALA A 12 -4.90 -9.94 3.02
C ALA A 12 -4.55 -10.87 4.20
N ASP A 13 -4.73 -10.40 5.44
CA ASP A 13 -4.52 -11.18 6.66
C ASP A 13 -5.55 -12.34 6.76
N LEU A 14 -6.74 -12.21 6.16
CA LEU A 14 -7.74 -13.27 6.02
C LEU A 14 -7.50 -14.21 4.82
N GLY A 15 -6.38 -14.07 4.12
CA GLY A 15 -5.98 -14.96 3.02
C GLY A 15 -6.44 -14.52 1.63
N ALA A 16 -7.03 -13.33 1.48
CA ALA A 16 -7.32 -12.79 0.16
C ALA A 16 -6.04 -12.37 -0.56
N GLU A 17 -6.00 -12.57 -1.88
CA GLU A 17 -4.98 -11.93 -2.70
C GLU A 17 -5.33 -10.46 -2.89
N VAL A 18 -4.51 -9.57 -2.33
CA VAL A 18 -4.71 -8.12 -2.41
C VAL A 18 -3.58 -7.51 -3.22
N ILE A 19 -3.94 -6.85 -4.32
CA ILE A 19 -3.01 -6.12 -5.18
C ILE A 19 -3.22 -4.62 -4.93
N LYS A 20 -2.18 -3.96 -4.43
CA LYS A 20 -2.13 -2.51 -4.30
C LYS A 20 -1.75 -1.91 -5.65
N VAL A 21 -2.67 -1.16 -6.23
CA VAL A 21 -2.38 -0.29 -7.38
C VAL A 21 -1.86 1.04 -6.85
N GLU A 22 -0.67 1.46 -7.27
CA GLU A 22 -0.03 2.70 -6.84
C GLU A 22 0.55 3.51 -8.01
N PRO A 23 0.81 4.82 -7.83
CA PRO A 23 1.52 5.63 -8.83
C PRO A 23 2.93 5.09 -9.09
N LEU A 24 3.54 5.51 -10.20
CA LEU A 24 4.92 5.14 -10.57
C LEU A 24 5.94 5.55 -9.49
N GLU A 25 5.68 6.63 -8.76
CA GLU A 25 6.51 7.13 -7.66
C GLU A 25 6.33 6.34 -6.35
N GLY A 26 5.32 5.45 -6.31
CA GLY A 26 4.91 4.63 -5.17
C GLY A 26 4.00 5.36 -4.18
N ASP A 27 3.47 4.61 -3.19
CA ASP A 27 2.72 5.19 -2.07
C ASP A 27 3.57 6.19 -1.26
N ASN A 28 3.02 7.38 -1.01
CA ASN A 28 3.67 8.44 -0.23
C ASN A 28 4.15 7.99 1.16
N THR A 29 3.49 7.00 1.77
CA THR A 29 3.88 6.47 3.08
C THR A 29 5.20 5.70 3.07
N ARG A 30 5.73 5.32 1.90
CA ARG A 30 7.05 4.68 1.75
C ARG A 30 8.22 5.60 2.11
N ARG A 31 8.01 6.93 2.04
CA ARG A 31 9.03 7.97 2.23
C ARG A 31 8.86 8.70 3.56
N LEU A 32 8.02 8.18 4.45
CA LEU A 32 7.89 8.73 5.79
C LEU A 32 9.09 8.28 6.62
N ASP A 33 9.67 9.21 7.36
CA ASP A 33 10.84 8.97 8.21
C ASP A 33 10.48 9.01 9.70
N HIS A 34 11.43 8.65 10.56
CA HIS A 34 11.31 8.70 12.01
C HIS A 34 10.08 7.92 12.51
N ALA A 35 9.19 8.56 13.27
CA ALA A 35 7.96 7.95 13.78
C ALA A 35 7.01 7.46 12.67
N GLY A 36 7.17 7.95 11.43
CA GLY A 36 6.35 7.57 10.28
C GLY A 36 6.87 6.37 9.49
N ALA A 37 8.13 5.94 9.69
CA ALA A 37 8.77 4.92 8.86
C ALA A 37 8.05 3.55 8.89
N GLY A 38 7.36 3.25 9.98
CA GLY A 38 6.59 2.01 10.12
C GLY A 38 5.27 1.97 9.34
N PHE A 39 4.77 3.11 8.84
CA PHE A 39 3.41 3.17 8.28
C PHE A 39 3.26 2.30 7.04
N TYR A 40 4.18 2.39 6.09
CA TYR A 40 4.10 1.59 4.87
C TYR A 40 4.16 0.08 5.14
N PRO A 41 5.19 -0.47 5.82
CA PRO A 41 5.28 -1.91 6.05
C PRO A 41 4.14 -2.44 6.92
N VAL A 42 3.64 -1.67 7.90
CA VAL A 42 2.55 -2.13 8.77
C VAL A 42 1.22 -2.24 8.00
N PHE A 43 0.84 -1.23 7.23
CA PHE A 43 -0.48 -1.17 6.59
C PHE A 43 -0.52 -1.77 5.17
N ASN A 44 0.62 -2.15 4.60
CA ASN A 44 0.70 -2.77 3.27
C ASN A 44 1.37 -4.15 3.25
N ARG A 45 1.71 -4.73 4.41
CA ARG A 45 2.11 -6.15 4.48
C ARG A 45 1.06 -7.07 3.86
N ASN A 46 1.50 -8.23 3.39
CA ASN A 46 0.70 -9.28 2.76
C ASN A 46 0.02 -8.88 1.43
N LYS A 47 0.27 -7.66 0.92
CA LYS A 47 -0.21 -7.21 -0.38
C LYS A 47 0.88 -7.34 -1.43
N LYS A 48 0.49 -7.64 -2.66
CA LYS A 48 1.32 -7.41 -3.85
C LYS A 48 1.22 -5.94 -4.26
N SER A 49 2.21 -5.41 -4.97
CA SER A 49 2.18 -4.03 -5.46
C SER A 49 2.32 -4.00 -6.97
N PHE A 50 1.52 -3.14 -7.61
CA PHE A 50 1.55 -2.88 -9.04
C PHE A 50 1.54 -1.36 -9.26
N ALA A 51 2.62 -0.84 -9.82
CA ALA A 51 2.75 0.59 -10.12
C ALA A 51 2.28 0.87 -11.55
N VAL A 52 1.43 1.88 -11.74
CA VAL A 52 0.88 2.25 -13.05
C VAL A 52 0.51 3.72 -13.09
N ASP A 53 0.70 4.35 -14.26
CA ASP A 53 0.09 5.63 -14.57
C ASP A 53 -1.27 5.41 -15.23
N LEU A 54 -2.36 5.58 -14.47
CA LEU A 54 -3.72 5.40 -14.96
C LEU A 54 -4.16 6.48 -15.97
N LYS A 55 -3.34 7.51 -16.20
CA LYS A 55 -3.63 8.58 -17.15
C LYS A 55 -2.98 8.35 -18.51
N HIS A 56 -2.08 7.37 -18.63
CA HIS A 56 -1.51 6.93 -19.90
C HIS A 56 -2.21 5.65 -20.37
N PRO A 57 -3.12 5.75 -21.37
CA PRO A 57 -3.82 4.59 -21.92
C PRO A 57 -2.90 3.67 -22.74
#